data_AF-A0A177YEX9-F1
#
_entry.id   AF-A0A177YEX9-F1
#
_cell.length_a   1.000
_cell.length_b   1.000
_cell.length_c   1.000
_cell.angle_alpha   90.00
_cell.angle_beta   90.00
_cell.angle_gamma   90.00
#
_symmetry.space_group_name_H-M   'P 1'
#
loop_
_entity.id
_entity.type
_entity.pdbx_description
1 polymer ?
#
loop_
_entity_poly.entity_id
_entity_poly.type
_entity_poly.pdbx_seq_one_letter_code
_entity_poly.pdbx_strand_id
1 'polypeptide(L)'
;MREREPAVVAGIPETVLDELAQTLTDKIDVLLDRLTDRALATPQAGSTAWKTQWQSRDSEGGRQEHARRLYVRAVLANRAGIGLAEIPAPVPIPAPPAARRPTARARGRTRTMPAAEQLAIF
;
A
#
# COMPACT_ATOMS: atom_id res chain seq x y z
N MET A 1 -28.03 18.39 -19.62
CA MET A 1 -27.02 18.14 -18.57
C MET A 1 -27.68 18.43 -17.24
N ARG A 2 -27.71 17.47 -16.30
CA ARG A 2 -28.17 17.76 -14.93
C ARG A 2 -27.01 18.39 -14.19
N GLU A 3 -27.13 19.68 -13.88
CA GLU A 3 -26.28 20.34 -12.90
C GLU A 3 -26.48 19.60 -11.57
N ARG A 4 -25.41 19.01 -11.04
CA ARG A 4 -25.42 18.50 -9.66
C ARG A 4 -25.40 19.72 -8.77
N GLU A 5 -26.46 19.94 -8.00
CA GLU A 5 -26.40 20.91 -6.90
C GLU A 5 -25.20 20.56 -6.02
N PRO A 6 -24.35 21.54 -5.66
CA PRO A 6 -23.24 21.30 -4.76
C PRO A 6 -23.82 20.82 -3.43
N ALA A 7 -23.44 19.63 -2.98
CA ALA A 7 -23.93 19.13 -1.72
C ALA A 7 -23.38 20.01 -0.59
N VAL A 8 -24.28 20.35 0.33
CA VAL A 8 -24.03 21.28 1.43
C VAL A 8 -24.23 20.50 2.72
N VAL A 9 -23.19 20.42 3.54
CA VAL A 9 -23.23 19.76 4.85
C VAL A 9 -23.29 20.85 5.91
N ALA A 10 -24.40 20.91 6.66
CA ALA A 10 -24.62 21.89 7.72
C ALA A 10 -24.39 23.36 7.29
N GLY A 11 -24.71 23.71 6.04
CA GLY A 11 -24.52 25.05 5.48
C GLY A 11 -23.11 25.32 4.90
N ILE A 12 -22.21 24.33 4.92
CA ILE A 12 -20.86 24.43 4.37
C ILE A 12 -20.81 23.67 3.03
N PRO A 13 -20.27 24.27 1.95
CA PRO A 13 -20.07 23.57 0.69
C PRO A 13 -19.11 22.39 0.86
N GLU A 14 -19.42 21.23 0.26
CA GLU A 14 -18.54 20.05 0.30
C GLU A 14 -17.11 20.35 -0.20
N THR A 15 -16.96 21.20 -1.21
CA THR A 15 -15.63 21.58 -1.72
C THR A 15 -14.75 22.22 -0.65
N VAL A 16 -15.34 23.02 0.25
CA VAL A 16 -14.62 23.63 1.37
C VAL A 16 -14.24 22.56 2.40
N LEU A 17 -15.11 21.59 2.64
CA LEU A 17 -14.80 20.47 3.54
C LEU A 17 -13.68 19.60 2.99
N ASP A 18 -13.65 19.37 1.68
CA ASP A 18 -12.57 18.63 1.02
C ASP A 18 -11.23 19.36 1.13
N GLU A 19 -11.22 20.68 0.89
CA GLU A 19 -10.02 21.52 1.07
C GLU A 19 -9.51 21.50 2.52
N LEU A 20 -10.43 21.57 3.49
CA LEU A 20 -10.09 21.48 4.91
C LEU A 20 -9.59 20.09 5.31
N ALA A 21 -10.18 19.02 4.76
CA ALA A 21 -9.75 17.65 4.98
C ALA A 21 -8.35 17.40 4.40
N GLN A 22 -8.06 17.93 3.22
CA GLN A 22 -6.73 17.89 2.64
C GLN A 22 -5.72 18.65 3.52
N THR A 23 -6.08 19.86 3.95
CA THR A 23 -5.24 20.68 4.84
C THR A 23 -4.95 19.95 6.17
N LEU A 24 -5.93 19.24 6.71
CA LEU A 24 -5.75 18.43 7.92
C LEU A 24 -4.79 17.27 7.68
N THR A 25 -4.92 16.58 6.55
CA THR A 25 -4.01 15.49 6.14
C THR A 25 -2.56 15.99 6.06
N ASP A 26 -2.33 17.11 5.39
CA ASP A 26 -0.99 17.70 5.27
C ASP A 26 -0.40 18.06 6.64
N LYS A 27 -1.22 18.60 7.54
CA LYS A 27 -0.78 18.93 8.92
C LYS A 27 -0.44 17.68 9.71
N ILE A 28 -1.22 16.63 9.59
CA ILE A 28 -0.96 15.34 10.24
C ILE A 28 0.37 14.77 9.74
N ASP A 29 0.63 14.81 8.43
CA ASP A 29 1.89 14.32 7.86
C ASP A 29 3.10 15.09 8.40
N VAL A 30 3.02 16.43 8.46
CA VAL A 30 4.07 17.26 9.05
C VAL A 30 4.30 16.94 10.54
N LEU A 31 3.23 16.71 11.31
CA LEU A 31 3.35 16.34 12.72
C LEU A 31 3.98 14.96 12.89
N LEU A 32 3.60 13.98 12.06
CA LEU A 32 4.20 12.65 12.06
C LEU A 32 5.69 12.71 11.76
N ASP A 33 6.09 13.51 10.77
CA ASP A 33 7.51 13.69 10.43
C ASP A 33 8.29 14.30 11.59
N ARG A 34 7.75 15.35 12.23
CA ARG A 34 8.37 15.99 13.40
C ARG A 34 8.49 15.04 14.61
N LEU A 35 7.47 14.23 14.87
CA LEU A 35 7.49 13.24 15.95
C LEU A 35 8.48 12.11 15.66
N THR A 36 8.56 11.67 14.41
CA THR A 36 9.53 10.67 13.95
C THR A 36 10.96 11.19 14.13
N ASP A 37 11.23 12.43 13.70
CA ASP A 37 12.54 13.04 13.83
C ASP A 37 12.94 13.25 15.30
N ARG A 38 11.99 13.60 16.17
CA ARG A 38 12.22 13.64 17.62
C ARG A 38 12.55 12.26 18.20
N ALA A 39 11.82 11.22 17.79
CA ALA A 39 12.04 9.85 18.28
C ALA A 39 13.41 9.28 17.86
N LEU A 40 13.90 9.69 16.69
CA LEU A 40 15.21 9.28 16.18
C LEU A 40 16.36 10.18 16.64
N ALA A 41 16.06 11.23 17.42
CA ALA A 41 17.01 12.29 17.74
C ALA A 41 17.72 12.82 16.47
N THR A 42 16.96 12.97 15.38
CA THR A 42 17.48 13.42 14.08
C THR A 42 18.20 14.76 14.27
N PRO A 43 19.45 14.90 13.78
CA PRO A 43 20.19 16.14 13.89
C PRO A 43 19.42 17.32 13.30
N GLN A 44 19.46 18.46 14.00
CA GLN A 44 18.82 19.68 13.51
C GLN A 44 19.37 20.05 12.13
N ALA A 45 18.48 20.36 11.20
CA ALA A 45 18.85 20.79 9.85
C ALA A 45 19.87 21.94 9.89
N GLY A 46 20.92 21.84 9.08
CA GLY A 46 22.01 22.82 9.03
C GLY A 46 23.13 22.62 10.06
N SER A 47 22.96 21.77 11.07
CA SER A 47 24.03 21.41 12.01
C SER A 47 25.15 20.62 11.32
N THR A 48 26.34 20.57 11.93
CA THR A 48 27.49 19.78 11.43
C THR A 48 27.19 18.28 11.39
N ALA A 49 26.48 17.77 12.41
CA ALA A 49 25.99 16.40 12.45
C ALA A 49 25.00 16.12 11.31
N TRP A 50 24.08 17.04 11.04
CA TRP A 50 23.16 16.94 9.89
C TRP A 50 23.92 16.92 8.55
N LYS A 51 24.91 17.80 8.35
CA LYS A 51 25.72 17.82 7.12
C LYS A 51 26.48 16.52 6.88
N THR A 52 27.05 15.96 7.96
CA THR A 52 27.79 14.68 7.90
C THR A 52 26.83 13.53 7.54
N GLN A 53 25.69 13.46 8.22
CA GLN A 53 24.66 12.46 7.93
C GLN A 53 24.14 12.60 6.49
N TRP A 54 23.88 13.83 6.04
CA TRP A 54 23.42 14.13 4.68
C TRP A 54 24.42 13.68 3.61
N GLN A 55 25.71 13.92 3.80
CA GLN A 55 26.76 13.46 2.88
C GLN A 55 26.85 11.93 2.80
N SER A 56 26.49 11.23 3.90
CA SER A 56 26.49 9.77 3.97
C SER A 56 25.16 9.11 3.58
N ARG A 57 24.16 9.88 3.13
CA ARG A 57 22.77 9.38 2.95
C ARG A 57 22.67 8.22 1.96
N ASP A 58 23.47 8.23 0.90
CA ASP A 58 23.43 7.22 -0.15
C ASP A 58 24.33 5.99 0.16
N SER A 59 25.00 5.99 1.32
CA SER A 59 25.68 4.81 1.84
C SER A 59 24.68 3.73 2.27
N GLU A 60 25.16 2.50 2.49
CA GLU A 60 24.33 1.43 3.03
C GLU A 60 23.74 1.79 4.40
N GLY A 61 24.56 2.37 5.30
CA GLY A 61 24.10 2.86 6.60
C GLY A 61 23.05 3.97 6.48
N GLY A 62 23.21 4.87 5.51
CA GLY A 62 22.23 5.93 5.22
C GLY A 62 20.88 5.38 4.74
N ARG A 63 20.90 4.34 3.89
CA ARG A 63 19.68 3.63 3.46
C ARG A 63 19.01 2.88 4.61
N GLN A 64 19.77 2.22 5.47
CA GLN A 64 19.25 1.55 6.66
C GLN A 64 18.58 2.54 7.63
N GLU A 65 19.20 3.68 7.88
CA GLU A 65 18.62 4.73 8.73
C GLU A 65 17.36 5.34 8.10
N HIS A 66 17.33 5.51 6.77
CA HIS A 66 16.11 5.93 6.07
C HIS A 66 14.98 4.90 6.20
N ALA A 67 15.27 3.61 6.03
CA ALA A 67 14.29 2.54 6.24
C ALA A 67 13.77 2.50 7.68
N ARG A 68 14.66 2.70 8.66
CA ARG A 68 14.30 2.83 10.08
C ARG A 68 13.36 4.01 10.31
N ARG A 69 13.61 5.17 9.68
CA ARG A 69 12.74 6.34 9.77
C ARG A 69 11.32 6.05 9.26
N LEU A 70 11.21 5.42 8.10
CA LEU A 70 9.91 5.03 7.54
C LEU A 70 9.16 4.05 8.45
N TYR A 71 9.87 3.07 9.02
CA TYR A 71 9.30 2.12 9.97
C TYR A 71 8.76 2.80 11.23
N VAL A 72 9.55 3.69 11.85
CA VAL A 72 9.12 4.43 13.05
C VAL A 72 7.91 5.31 12.75
N ARG A 73 7.90 6.01 11.60
CA ARG A 73 6.75 6.82 11.16
C ARG A 73 5.47 5.98 11.05
N ALA A 74 5.56 4.80 10.43
CA ALA A 74 4.43 3.89 10.29
C ALA A 74 3.91 3.37 11.64
N VAL A 75 4.82 3.00 12.55
CA VAL A 75 4.45 2.55 13.91
C VAL A 75 3.78 3.67 14.70
N LEU A 76 4.27 4.91 14.60
CA LEU A 76 3.66 6.07 15.25
C LEU A 76 2.26 6.35 14.69
N ALA A 77 2.10 6.35 13.37
CA ALA A 77 0.83 6.55 12.71
C ALA A 77 -0.20 5.49 13.13
N ASN A 78 0.19 4.21 13.12
CA ASN A 78 -0.66 3.10 13.56
C ASN A 78 -1.10 3.23 15.03
N ARG A 79 -0.17 3.57 15.94
CA ARG A 79 -0.48 3.79 17.36
C ARG A 79 -1.38 5.00 17.60
N ALA A 80 -1.31 6.01 16.74
CA ALA A 80 -2.15 7.20 16.80
C ALA A 80 -3.51 7.01 16.11
N GLY A 81 -3.77 5.86 15.48
CA GLY A 81 -4.98 5.62 14.69
C GLY A 81 -5.02 6.40 13.37
N ILE A 82 -3.87 6.83 12.86
CA ILE A 82 -3.73 7.63 11.64
C ILE A 82 -3.40 6.68 10.47
N GLY A 83 -4.44 6.28 9.73
CA GLY A 83 -4.37 5.30 8.64
C GLY A 83 -4.23 3.85 9.14
N LEU A 84 -4.81 2.82 8.51
CA LEU A 84 -5.54 2.72 7.26
C LEU A 84 -7.05 2.94 7.45
N ALA A 85 -7.72 3.45 6.42
CA ALA A 85 -9.15 3.18 6.24
C ALA A 85 -9.40 1.69 6.52
N GLU A 86 -10.44 1.36 7.27
CA GLU A 86 -11.04 0.02 7.17
C GLU A 86 -11.12 -0.28 5.68
N ILE A 87 -10.35 -1.27 5.21
CA ILE A 87 -10.60 -1.84 3.89
C ILE A 87 -12.06 -2.28 4.00
N PRO A 88 -13.02 -1.66 3.28
CA PRO A 88 -14.38 -2.16 3.32
C PRO A 88 -14.26 -3.63 2.93
N ALA A 89 -14.76 -4.52 3.80
CA ALA A 89 -14.65 -5.96 3.60
C ALA A 89 -14.98 -6.26 2.14
N PRO A 90 -14.15 -7.05 1.42
CA PRO A 90 -14.37 -7.29 0.00
C PRO A 90 -15.81 -7.72 -0.19
N VAL A 91 -16.59 -6.90 -0.90
CA VAL A 91 -17.96 -7.25 -1.26
C VAL A 91 -17.86 -8.60 -1.95
N PRO A 92 -18.55 -9.66 -1.46
CA PRO A 92 -18.44 -10.98 -2.06
C PRO A 92 -18.82 -10.86 -3.53
N ILE A 93 -17.83 -11.00 -4.42
CA ILE A 93 -18.09 -11.11 -5.85
C ILE A 93 -18.91 -12.40 -6.00
N PRO A 94 -20.15 -12.35 -6.50
CA PRO A 94 -20.95 -13.55 -6.67
C PRO A 94 -20.17 -14.51 -7.57
N ALA A 95 -19.97 -15.73 -7.07
CA ALA A 95 -19.20 -16.74 -7.77
C ALA A 95 -19.76 -16.91 -9.20
N PRO A 96 -18.90 -16.96 -10.23
CA PRO A 96 -19.38 -17.23 -11.57
C PRO A 96 -20.11 -18.58 -11.59
N PRO A 97 -21.24 -18.70 -12.32
CA PRO A 97 -22.03 -19.92 -12.33
C PRO A 97 -21.16 -21.10 -12.75
N ALA A 98 -21.22 -22.18 -11.95
CA ALA A 98 -20.41 -23.37 -12.15
C ALA A 98 -20.54 -23.87 -13.59
N ALA A 99 -19.40 -23.90 -14.31
CA ALA A 99 -19.33 -24.49 -15.64
C ALA A 99 -19.76 -25.97 -15.56
N ARG A 100 -20.79 -26.33 -16.33
CA ARG A 100 -21.27 -27.71 -16.43
C ARG A 100 -20.14 -28.59 -16.95
N ARG A 101 -19.68 -29.54 -16.12
CA ARG A 101 -18.72 -30.57 -16.53
C ARG A 101 -19.34 -31.42 -17.66
N PRO A 102 -18.64 -31.61 -18.79
CA PRO A 102 -19.09 -32.56 -19.80
C PRO A 102 -18.97 -33.98 -19.25
N THR A 103 -20.06 -34.75 -19.35
CA THR A 103 -20.08 -36.17 -19.00
C THR A 103 -19.23 -36.95 -20.01
N ALA A 104 -18.16 -37.57 -19.53
CA ALA A 104 -17.31 -38.43 -20.35
C ALA A 104 -18.10 -39.67 -20.78
N ARG A 105 -18.49 -39.71 -22.05
CA ARG A 105 -19.13 -40.89 -22.66
C ARG A 105 -18.04 -41.89 -23.02
N ALA A 106 -18.02 -43.01 -22.29
CA ALA A 106 -17.11 -44.12 -22.54
C ALA A 106 -17.35 -44.75 -23.92
N ARG A 107 -16.34 -44.67 -24.80
CA ARG A 107 -16.01 -45.57 -25.92
C ARG A 107 -14.52 -45.34 -26.17
N GLY A 108 -13.64 -46.30 -26.38
CA GLY A 108 -13.72 -47.71 -26.66
C GLY A 108 -12.26 -48.09 -26.96
N ARG A 109 -11.83 -49.19 -26.36
CA ARG A 109 -10.49 -49.74 -26.30
C ARG A 109 -9.88 -50.03 -27.68
N THR A 110 -8.69 -49.48 -27.99
CA THR A 110 -7.65 -50.29 -28.67
C THR A 110 -6.23 -49.84 -28.33
N ARG A 111 -5.50 -50.86 -27.86
CA ARG A 111 -4.11 -51.01 -27.45
C ARG A 111 -3.14 -50.73 -28.61
N THR A 112 -1.96 -50.15 -28.36
CA THR A 112 -0.61 -50.73 -28.62
C THR A 112 0.47 -49.73 -28.14
N MET A 113 1.27 -50.17 -27.16
CA MET A 113 2.63 -49.69 -26.82
C MET A 113 3.61 -50.69 -27.49
N PRO A 114 4.92 -50.42 -27.69
CA PRO A 114 5.76 -49.57 -26.82
C PRO A 114 6.93 -48.80 -27.51
N ALA A 115 7.65 -48.07 -26.65
CA ALA A 115 9.11 -47.97 -26.58
C ALA A 115 9.81 -46.69 -27.06
N ALA A 116 10.84 -46.37 -26.26
CA ALA A 116 11.92 -45.40 -26.41
C ALA A 116 11.53 -43.93 -26.22
N GLU A 117 12.24 -43.06 -25.51
CA GLU A 117 13.48 -43.11 -24.69
C GLU A 117 13.50 -41.73 -24.00
N GLN A 118 13.53 -41.68 -22.67
CA GLN A 118 14.65 -41.15 -21.88
C GLN A 118 15.20 -39.77 -22.30
N LEU A 119 14.86 -38.77 -21.45
CA LEU A 119 15.70 -37.70 -20.91
C LEU A 119 16.97 -37.28 -21.69
N ALA A 120 16.97 -36.06 -22.21
CA ALA A 120 18.20 -35.28 -22.37
C ALA A 120 17.97 -33.84 -21.90
N ILE A 121 18.63 -33.50 -20.80
CA ILE A 121 18.84 -32.15 -20.28
C ILE A 121 19.97 -31.54 -21.09
N PHE A 122 19.80 -30.30 -21.54
CA PHE A 122 20.89 -29.34 -21.72
C PHE A 122 20.42 -27.98 -21.18
#